data_AF-A0A3R7MXM6-F1
#
_entry.id   AF-A0A3R7MXM6-F1
#
_cell.length_a   1.000
_cell.length_b   1.000
_cell.length_c   1.000
_cell.angle_alpha   90.00
_cell.angle_beta   90.00
_cell.angle_gamma   90.00
#
_symmetry.space_group_name_H-M   'P 1'
#
loop_
_entity.id
_entity.type
_entity.pdbx_description
1 polymer ?
#
loop_
_entity_poly.entity_id
_entity_poly.type
_entity_poly.pdbx_seq_one_letter_code
_entity_poly.pdbx_strand_id
1 'polypeptide(L)'
;MASRSVTPEQELRIVQTILTLRSLGDTASSERLRHKVRRCLQESTDDDAAVAMAGQLLRRYTKIVKKLDGSYERERELKRRRSEMEARRASQFVDDEAESGGDDDDQKEGE
;
A
#
# COMPACT_ATOMS: atom_id res chain seq x y z
N MET A 1 23.75 16.97 -25.28
CA MET A 1 22.81 15.82 -25.27
C MET A 1 21.53 16.29 -24.60
N ALA A 2 20.38 16.12 -25.24
CA ALA A 2 19.10 16.50 -24.65
C ALA A 2 18.78 15.54 -23.50
N SER A 3 18.57 16.08 -22.30
CA SER A 3 18.08 15.32 -21.16
C SER A 3 16.69 14.76 -21.49
N ARG A 4 16.44 13.48 -21.18
CA ARG A 4 15.08 12.94 -21.28
C ARG A 4 14.18 13.55 -20.22
N SER A 5 12.89 13.60 -20.52
CA SER A 5 11.89 14.17 -19.64
C SER A 5 11.02 13.10 -18.99
N VAL A 6 10.47 13.42 -17.82
CA VAL A 6 9.41 12.66 -17.15
C VAL A 6 8.18 13.53 -17.07
N THR A 7 7.03 12.97 -16.72
CA THR A 7 5.81 13.78 -16.63
C THR A 7 5.93 14.78 -15.47
N PRO A 8 5.31 15.98 -15.58
CA PRO A 8 5.33 16.97 -14.50
C PRO A 8 4.84 16.41 -13.15
N GLU A 9 3.86 15.50 -13.16
CA GLU A 9 3.35 14.84 -11.96
C GLU A 9 4.41 13.92 -11.33
N GLN A 10 5.21 13.24 -12.14
CA GLN A 10 6.33 12.43 -11.65
C GLN A 10 7.44 13.31 -11.07
N GLU A 11 7.78 14.43 -11.71
CA GLU A 11 8.76 15.38 -11.18
C GLU A 11 8.36 15.88 -9.79
N LEU A 12 7.12 16.35 -9.65
CA LEU A 12 6.58 16.82 -8.38
C LEU A 12 6.66 15.71 -7.32
N ARG A 13 6.22 14.50 -7.65
CA ARG A 13 6.27 13.35 -6.71
C ARG A 13 7.70 12.99 -6.32
N ILE A 14 8.66 13.07 -7.24
CA ILE A 14 10.07 12.82 -6.95
C ILE A 14 10.57 13.86 -5.95
N VAL A 15 10.33 15.15 -6.21
CA VAL A 15 10.76 16.25 -5.32
C VAL A 15 10.13 16.08 -3.93
N GLN A 16 8.82 15.85 -3.87
CA GLN A 16 8.12 15.60 -2.61
C GLN A 16 8.72 14.41 -1.85
N THR A 17 8.97 13.29 -2.53
CA THR A 17 9.55 12.09 -1.89
C THR A 17 10.95 12.37 -1.34
N ILE A 18 11.79 13.12 -2.08
CA ILE A 18 13.13 13.52 -1.62
C ILE A 18 13.02 14.39 -0.35
N LEU A 19 12.11 15.36 -0.34
CA LEU A 19 11.90 16.23 0.81
C LEU A 19 11.37 15.45 2.03
N THR A 20 10.41 14.55 1.83
CA THR A 20 9.88 13.70 2.90
C THR A 20 10.95 12.78 3.48
N LEU A 21 11.80 12.17 2.65
CA LEU A 21 12.92 11.35 3.17
C LEU A 21 13.87 12.18 4.05
N ARG A 22 14.15 13.43 3.65
CA ARG A 22 14.97 14.34 4.46
C ARG A 22 14.28 14.75 5.76
N SER A 23 12.99 15.05 5.73
CA SER A 23 12.26 15.43 6.95
C SER A 23 12.14 14.26 7.94
N LEU A 24 12.15 13.02 7.44
CA LEU A 24 12.18 11.80 8.25
C LEU A 24 13.60 11.39 8.68
N GLY A 25 14.63 12.16 8.34
CA GLY A 25 16.02 11.92 8.72
C GLY A 25 16.79 10.94 7.84
N ASP A 26 16.17 10.34 6.82
CA ASP A 26 16.84 9.44 5.87
C ASP A 26 17.47 10.21 4.70
N THR A 27 18.53 10.95 5.03
CA THR A 27 19.31 11.74 4.07
C THR A 27 19.95 10.87 2.99
N ALA A 28 20.46 9.69 3.36
CA ALA A 28 21.13 8.76 2.45
C ALA A 28 20.18 8.25 1.35
N SER A 29 18.96 7.85 1.70
CA SER A 29 17.96 7.47 0.70
C SER A 29 17.56 8.65 -0.19
N SER A 30 17.46 9.85 0.37
CA SER A 30 17.13 11.07 -0.40
C SER A 30 18.16 11.35 -1.50
N GLU A 31 19.46 11.24 -1.18
CA GLU A 31 20.55 11.47 -2.13
C GLU A 31 20.63 10.36 -3.17
N ARG A 32 20.42 9.11 -2.73
CA ARG A 32 20.37 7.96 -3.63
C ARG A 32 19.22 8.08 -4.64
N LEU A 33 18.05 8.56 -4.22
CA LEU A 33 16.93 8.81 -5.14
C LEU A 33 17.31 9.90 -6.15
N ARG A 34 17.88 11.02 -5.69
CA ARG A 34 18.33 12.11 -6.58
C ARG A 34 19.34 11.61 -7.62
N HIS A 35 20.32 10.81 -7.22
CA HIS A 35 21.33 10.27 -8.13
C HIS A 35 20.71 9.31 -9.14
N LYS A 36 19.81 8.42 -8.71
CA LYS A 36 19.10 7.48 -9.59
C LYS A 36 18.20 8.17 -10.60
N VAL A 37 17.47 9.21 -10.19
CA VAL A 37 16.64 10.00 -11.10
C VAL A 37 17.50 10.71 -12.13
N ARG A 38 18.60 11.37 -11.71
CA ARG A 38 19.53 11.98 -12.66
C ARG A 38 20.04 10.97 -13.67
N ARG A 39 20.49 9.81 -13.20
CA ARG A 39 20.99 8.73 -14.04
C ARG A 39 19.91 8.24 -15.02
N CYS A 40 18.68 8.06 -14.54
CA CYS A 40 17.53 7.72 -15.36
C CYS A 40 17.33 8.73 -16.50
N LEU A 41 17.31 10.03 -16.23
CA LEU A 41 17.08 11.05 -17.27
C LEU A 41 18.25 11.18 -18.27
N GLN A 42 19.45 10.76 -17.88
CA GLN A 42 20.65 10.83 -18.71
C GLN A 42 20.87 9.56 -19.57
N GLU A 43 20.54 8.39 -19.03
CA GLU A 43 20.82 7.10 -19.65
C GLU A 43 19.60 6.50 -20.39
N SER A 44 18.41 7.09 -20.25
CA SER A 44 17.21 6.60 -20.95
C SER A 44 17.30 6.80 -22.46
N THR A 45 16.86 5.79 -23.21
CA THR A 45 16.81 5.81 -24.68
C THR A 45 15.83 6.85 -25.20
N ASP A 46 14.67 6.95 -24.56
CA ASP A 46 13.53 7.81 -24.88
C ASP A 46 12.80 8.25 -23.60
N ASP A 47 11.80 9.12 -23.76
CA ASP A 47 11.04 9.67 -22.64
C ASP A 47 10.12 8.61 -21.99
N ASP A 48 9.59 7.66 -22.75
CA ASP A 48 8.73 6.59 -22.21
C ASP A 48 9.51 5.66 -21.27
N ALA A 49 10.75 5.32 -21.64
CA ALA A 49 11.67 4.57 -20.80
C ALA A 49 12.01 5.34 -19.52
N ALA A 50 12.24 6.65 -19.62
CA ALA A 50 12.49 7.52 -18.46
C ALA A 50 11.28 7.55 -17.52
N VAL A 51 10.07 7.71 -18.06
CA VAL A 51 8.80 7.71 -17.30
C VAL A 51 8.57 6.38 -16.60
N ALA A 52 8.81 5.25 -17.28
CA ALA A 52 8.64 3.92 -16.71
C ALA A 52 9.62 3.67 -15.55
N MET A 53 10.91 3.99 -15.74
CA MET A 53 11.93 3.85 -14.72
C MET A 53 11.70 4.79 -13.52
N ALA A 54 11.32 6.04 -13.76
CA ALA A 54 10.93 6.98 -12.71
C ALA A 54 9.74 6.45 -11.90
N GLY A 55 8.75 5.86 -12.55
CA GLY A 55 7.62 5.19 -11.91
C GLY A 55 8.04 4.05 -10.99
N GLN A 56 9.02 3.23 -11.39
CA GLN A 56 9.56 2.16 -10.55
C GLN A 56 10.32 2.72 -9.33
N LEU A 57 11.11 3.77 -9.53
CA LEU A 57 11.81 4.47 -8.44
C LEU A 57 10.81 5.02 -7.42
N LEU A 58 9.79 5.73 -7.88
CA LEU A 58 8.74 6.27 -7.02
C LEU A 58 8.07 5.16 -6.19
N ARG A 59 7.64 4.05 -6.81
CA ARG A 59 7.04 2.92 -6.07
C ARG A 59 7.96 2.38 -4.97
N ARG A 60 9.26 2.26 -5.24
CA ARG A 60 10.25 1.78 -4.27
C ARG A 60 10.44 2.76 -3.11
N TYR A 61 10.61 4.05 -3.40
CA TYR A 61 10.89 5.04 -2.37
C TYR A 61 9.65 5.44 -1.58
N THR A 62 8.46 5.41 -2.15
CA THR A 62 7.21 5.52 -1.39
C THR A 62 7.09 4.40 -0.35
N LYS A 63 7.48 3.16 -0.67
CA LYS A 63 7.51 2.08 0.34
C LYS A 63 8.51 2.34 1.45
N ILE A 64 9.64 3.00 1.17
CA ILE A 64 10.63 3.38 2.19
C ILE A 64 10.02 4.46 3.09
N VAL A 65 9.45 5.51 2.51
CA VAL A 65 8.77 6.59 3.25
C VAL A 65 7.71 6.02 4.18
N LYS A 66 6.81 5.16 3.68
CA LYS A 66 5.76 4.51 4.49
C LYS A 66 6.28 3.71 5.68
N LYS A 67 7.50 3.15 5.58
CA LYS A 67 8.12 2.42 6.68
C LYS A 67 8.71 3.37 7.71
N LEU A 68 9.27 4.50 7.26
CA LEU A 68 9.89 5.50 8.11
C LEU A 68 8.86 6.36 8.86
N ASP A 69 7.75 6.72 8.23
CA ASP A 69 6.68 7.51 8.84
C ASP A 69 5.71 6.67 9.72
N GLY A 70 5.92 5.35 9.76
CA GLY A 70 5.07 4.40 10.49
C GLY A 70 3.69 4.17 9.86
N SER A 71 3.40 4.76 8.70
CA SER A 71 2.12 4.58 8.02
C SER A 71 1.94 3.14 7.55
N TYR A 72 3.03 2.42 7.30
CA TYR A 72 3.01 1.00 6.95
C TYR A 72 2.40 0.15 8.06
N GLU A 73 2.81 0.36 9.30
CA GLU A 73 2.27 -0.37 10.45
C GLU A 73 0.82 0.02 10.73
N ARG A 74 0.48 1.32 10.62
CA ARG A 74 -0.92 1.77 10.75
C ARG A 74 -1.84 1.16 9.68
N GLU A 75 -1.40 1.10 8.43
CA GLU A 75 -2.17 0.50 7.33
C GLU A 75 -2.35 -1.02 7.54
N ARG A 76 -1.31 -1.69 8.04
CA ARG A 76 -1.36 -3.11 8.40
C ARG A 76 -2.34 -3.38 9.55
N GLU A 77 -2.30 -2.56 10.59
CA GLU A 77 -3.21 -2.67 11.73
C GLU A 77 -4.67 -2.41 11.32
N LEU A 78 -4.93 -1.40 10.48
CA LEU A 78 -6.27 -1.14 9.94
C LEU A 78 -6.81 -2.32 9.13
N LYS A 79 -5.97 -2.95 8.31
CA LYS A 79 -6.36 -4.17 7.57
C LYS A 79 -6.67 -5.32 8.52
N ARG A 80 -5.87 -5.52 9.57
CA ARG A 80 -6.12 -6.55 10.59
C ARG A 80 -7.47 -6.34 11.28
N ARG A 81 -7.75 -5.11 11.73
CA ARG A 81 -9.02 -4.75 12.37
C ARG A 81 -10.24 -4.96 11.46
N ARG A 82 -10.11 -4.65 10.16
CA ARG A 82 -11.18 -4.92 9.17
C ARG A 82 -11.46 -6.42 9.03
N SER A 83 -10.40 -7.22 8.88
CA SER A 83 -10.53 -8.68 8.80
C SER A 83 -11.11 -9.29 10.08
N GLU A 84 -10.72 -8.80 11.26
CA GLU A 84 -11.31 -9.22 12.54
C GLU A 84 -12.80 -8.87 12.64
N MET A 85 -13.22 -7.69 12.17
CA MET A 85 -14.64 -7.33 12.09
C MET A 85 -15.42 -8.18 11.10
N GLU A 86 -14.85 -8.47 9.93
CA GLU A 86 -15.47 -9.35 8.93
C GLU A 86 -15.64 -10.77 9.47
N ALA A 87 -14.61 -11.32 10.14
CA ALA A 87 -14.68 -12.63 10.77
C ALA A 87 -15.75 -12.69 11.88
N ARG A 88 -15.88 -11.65 12.70
CA ARG A 88 -16.94 -11.57 13.73
C ARG A 88 -18.34 -11.48 13.15
N ARG A 89 -18.51 -10.75 12.04
CA ARG A 89 -19.79 -10.70 11.33
C ARG A 89 -20.14 -12.06 10.71
N ALA A 90 -19.15 -12.73 10.11
CA ALA A 90 -19.35 -14.06 9.55
C ALA A 90 -19.67 -15.10 10.65
N SER A 91 -19.04 -15.02 11.83
CA SER A 91 -19.35 -15.92 12.94
C SER A 91 -20.76 -15.70 13.51
N GLN A 92 -21.22 -14.45 13.58
CA GLN A 92 -22.60 -14.14 14.00
C GLN A 92 -23.65 -14.74 13.06
N PHE A 93 -23.41 -14.70 11.74
CA PHE A 93 -24.32 -15.31 10.77
C PHE A 93 -24.40 -16.85 10.89
N VAL A 94 -23.32 -17.51 11.32
CA VAL A 94 -23.31 -18.97 11.53
C VAL A 94 -24.00 -19.35 12.84
N ASP A 95 -23.89 -18.54 13.89
CA ASP A 95 -24.63 -18.74 15.14
C ASP A 95 -26.15 -18.50 14.93
N ASP A 96 -26.56 -17.49 14.15
CA ASP A 96 -27.97 -17.23 13.82
C ASP A 96 -28.60 -18.38 13.00
N GLU A 97 -27.84 -19.07 12.13
CA GLU A 97 -28.29 -20.27 11.41
C GLU A 97 -28.35 -21.52 12.31
N ALA A 98 -27.50 -21.61 13.33
CA ALA A 98 -27.46 -22.73 14.27
C ALA A 98 -28.57 -22.66 15.35
N GLU A 99 -29.06 -21.46 15.70
CA GLU A 99 -30.21 -21.29 16.61
C GLU A 99 -31.57 -21.52 15.91
N SER A 100 -31.62 -21.53 14.57
CA SER A 100 -32.84 -21.80 13.78
C SER A 100 -33.13 -23.29 13.53
N GLY A 101 -32.37 -24.21 14.14
CA GLY A 101 -32.43 -25.66 13.85
C GLY A 101 -32.79 -26.54 15.04
N GLY A 102 -33.52 -26.04 16.04
CA GLY A 102 -33.79 -26.78 17.27
C GLY A 102 -35.16 -26.52 17.90
N ASP A 103 -36.26 -26.74 17.18
CA ASP A 103 -37.54 -27.07 17.80
C ASP A 103 -38.51 -27.64 16.73
N ASP A 104 -38.64 -28.97 16.65
CA ASP A 104 -39.91 -29.70 16.46
C ASP A 104 -39.62 -31.20 16.21
N ASP A 105 -39.48 -32.01 17.26
CA ASP A 105 -39.82 -33.44 17.17
C ASP A 105 -40.06 -34.03 18.58
N ASP A 106 -41.08 -33.51 19.28
CA ASP A 106 -41.57 -34.14 20.50
C ASP A 106 -43.11 -34.18 20.51
N GLN A 107 -43.67 -35.27 19.97
CA GLN A 107 -44.96 -35.80 20.44
C GLN A 107 -45.13 -37.28 20.05
N LYS A 108 -44.61 -38.15 20.92
CA LYS A 108 -45.22 -39.47 21.18
C LYS A 108 -46.26 -39.31 22.27
N GLU A 109 -47.50 -39.74 22.04
CA GLU A 109 -48.37 -40.59 22.89
C GLU A 109 -49.48 -41.08 21.93
N GLY A 110 -49.91 -42.34 21.82
CA GLY A 110 -50.02 -43.38 22.82
C GLY A 110 -51.49 -43.54 23.23
N GLU A 111 -52.35 -44.07 22.35
CA GLU A 111 -53.54 -44.93 22.62
C GLU A 111 -54.35 -45.23 21.33
#